data_AF-A0A091B0Y0-F1
#
_entry.id   AF-A0A091B0Y0-F1
#
_cell.length_a   1.000
_cell.length_b   1.000
_cell.length_c   1.000
_cell.angle_alpha   90.00
_cell.angle_beta   90.00
_cell.angle_gamma   90.00
#
_symmetry.space_group_name_H-M   'P 1'
#
loop_
_entity.id
_entity.type
_entity.pdbx_description
1 polymer ?
#
loop_
_entity_poly.entity_id
_entity_poly.type
_entity_poly.pdbx_seq_one_letter_code
_entity_poly.pdbx_strand_id
1 'polypeptide(L)'
;MTAPLHRPIRRWIQRAFPKAPGGIDYDQPRGDPGLFPPDGITWRVHADFPGMLSGGLCALMLQTLHPKALAGVWDHSNFRTDLVGRLRRTTDFVAGTTYAPRADAERLVARVRRIHAQVRGTAEDGTPYSADDPALLT
;
A
#
# COMPACT_ATOMS: atom_id res chain seq x y z
N MET A 1 -10.78 -36.71 -14.40
CA MET A 1 -11.57 -35.47 -14.59
C MET A 1 -11.04 -34.38 -13.66
N THR A 2 -9.91 -33.76 -14.02
CA THR A 2 -9.27 -32.69 -13.25
C THR A 2 -9.78 -31.35 -13.76
N ALA A 3 -10.72 -30.73 -13.05
CA ALA A 3 -10.95 -29.30 -13.24
C ALA A 3 -9.60 -28.60 -12.99
N PRO A 4 -9.02 -27.86 -13.94
CA PRO A 4 -7.61 -27.50 -13.81
C PRO A 4 -7.49 -26.49 -12.67
N LEU A 5 -6.49 -26.68 -11.80
CA LEU A 5 -6.19 -25.88 -10.61
C LEU A 5 -6.11 -24.35 -10.87
N HIS A 6 -6.05 -23.93 -12.14
CA HIS A 6 -6.12 -22.54 -12.58
C HIS A 6 -7.37 -21.77 -12.11
N ARG A 7 -8.55 -22.41 -12.01
CA ARG A 7 -9.80 -21.70 -11.62
C ARG A 7 -9.81 -21.25 -10.16
N PRO A 8 -9.48 -22.11 -9.17
CA PRO A 8 -9.37 -21.70 -7.78
C PRO A 8 -8.30 -20.62 -7.57
N ILE A 9 -7.13 -20.78 -8.18
CA ILE A 9 -6.02 -19.81 -8.08
C ILE A 9 -6.43 -18.46 -8.68
N ARG A 10 -7.03 -18.45 -9.88
CA ARG A 10 -7.53 -17.22 -10.52
C ARG A 10 -8.58 -16.50 -9.67
N ARG A 11 -9.52 -17.24 -9.08
CA ARG A 11 -10.56 -16.66 -8.19
C ARG A 11 -9.95 -16.08 -6.91
N TRP A 12 -8.93 -16.74 -6.36
CA TRP A 12 -8.21 -16.22 -5.19
C TRP A 12 -7.47 -14.93 -5.54
N ILE A 13 -6.74 -14.90 -6.66
CA ILE A 13 -6.07 -13.68 -7.17
C ILE A 13 -7.10 -12.55 -7.36
N GLN A 14 -8.24 -12.81 -8.01
CA GLN A 14 -9.27 -11.78 -8.23
C GLN A 14 -9.93 -11.26 -6.94
N ARG A 15 -10.01 -12.08 -5.88
CA ARG A 15 -10.53 -11.66 -4.58
C ARG A 15 -9.50 -10.90 -3.75
N ALA A 16 -8.24 -11.29 -3.84
CA ALA A 16 -7.13 -10.62 -3.17
C ALA A 16 -6.83 -9.24 -3.80
N PHE A 17 -7.08 -9.09 -5.11
CA PHE A 17 -6.77 -7.88 -5.89
C PHE A 17 -7.99 -7.43 -6.72
N PRO A 18 -9.00 -6.79 -6.09
CA PRO A 18 -10.15 -6.27 -6.84
C PRO A 18 -9.76 -5.14 -7.80
N LYS A 19 -10.49 -5.02 -8.91
CA LYS A 19 -10.37 -3.91 -9.87
C LYS A 19 -10.87 -2.62 -9.20
N ALA A 20 -9.92 -1.73 -8.92
CA ALA A 20 -10.05 -0.36 -8.43
C ALA A 20 -10.70 -0.20 -7.03
N PRO A 21 -10.13 0.63 -6.15
CA PRO A 21 -10.70 0.89 -4.83
C PRO A 21 -11.76 1.98 -4.89
N GLY A 22 -12.82 1.78 -4.11
CA GLY A 22 -13.30 2.81 -3.19
C GLY A 22 -13.61 4.19 -3.78
N GLY A 23 -14.62 4.29 -4.65
CA GLY A 23 -15.39 5.53 -4.86
C GLY A 23 -14.62 6.74 -5.41
N ILE A 24 -13.38 6.58 -5.85
CA ILE A 24 -12.61 7.61 -6.55
C ILE A 24 -13.05 7.62 -8.01
N ASP A 25 -13.46 8.80 -8.49
CA ASP A 25 -13.66 9.04 -9.92
C ASP A 25 -12.31 9.40 -10.53
N TYR A 26 -11.69 8.42 -11.20
CA TYR A 26 -10.37 8.58 -11.81
C TYR A 26 -10.39 9.46 -13.07
N ASP A 27 -11.58 9.69 -13.65
CA ASP A 27 -11.73 10.44 -14.90
C ASP A 27 -12.02 11.93 -14.66
N GLN A 28 -12.23 12.35 -13.39
CA GLN A 28 -12.59 13.72 -13.03
C GLN A 28 -11.72 14.34 -11.93
N PRO A 29 -11.31 15.61 -12.06
CA PRO A 29 -11.51 16.47 -13.24
C PRO A 29 -10.64 16.02 -14.42
N ARG A 30 -11.20 16.10 -15.63
CA ARG A 30 -10.48 15.69 -16.85
C ARG A 30 -9.19 16.49 -17.03
N GLY A 31 -8.10 15.79 -17.31
CA GLY A 31 -6.79 16.40 -17.56
C GLY A 31 -5.98 16.70 -16.31
N ASP A 32 -6.44 16.35 -15.10
CA ASP A 32 -5.59 16.34 -13.91
C ASP A 32 -4.61 15.15 -13.99
N PRO A 33 -3.29 15.40 -14.04
CA PRO A 33 -2.30 14.32 -14.10
C PRO A 33 -2.09 13.62 -12.75
N GLY A 34 -2.66 14.12 -11.65
CA GLY A 34 -2.45 13.58 -10.31
C GLY A 34 -1.11 13.99 -9.70
N LEU A 35 -0.52 13.07 -8.93
CA LEU A 35 0.82 13.27 -8.34
C LEU A 35 1.95 12.91 -9.30
N PHE A 36 1.71 11.98 -10.23
CA PHE A 36 2.71 11.46 -11.17
C PHE A 36 2.20 11.59 -12.60
N PRO A 37 3.03 12.05 -13.54
CA PRO A 37 2.60 12.24 -14.92
C PRO A 37 2.21 10.90 -15.59
N PRO A 38 1.13 10.85 -16.40
CA PRO A 38 0.63 9.61 -17.01
C PRO A 38 1.62 8.87 -17.91
N ASP A 39 2.55 9.58 -18.53
CA ASP A 39 3.63 9.06 -19.38
C ASP A 39 4.91 8.72 -18.59
N GLY A 40 4.90 8.95 -17.27
CA GLY A 40 6.03 8.72 -16.38
C GLY A 40 6.31 7.26 -16.05
N ILE A 41 7.50 7.00 -15.49
CA ILE A 41 7.93 5.65 -15.12
C ILE A 41 7.08 5.03 -14.01
N THR A 42 6.57 5.84 -13.07
CA THR A 42 5.71 5.37 -11.97
C THR A 42 4.44 4.71 -12.50
N TRP A 43 3.77 5.35 -13.46
CA TRP A 43 2.60 4.80 -14.14
C TRP A 43 2.93 3.48 -14.84
N ARG A 44 4.03 3.46 -15.61
CA ARG A 44 4.45 2.26 -16.35
C ARG A 44 4.75 1.07 -15.42
N VAL A 45 5.49 1.29 -14.34
CA VAL A 45 5.88 0.23 -13.39
C VAL A 45 4.68 -0.25 -12.58
N HIS A 46 3.82 0.65 -12.11
CA HIS A 46 2.63 0.27 -11.34
C HIS A 46 1.53 -0.34 -12.21
N ALA A 47 1.54 -0.12 -13.53
CA ALA A 47 0.62 -0.78 -14.46
C ALA A 47 1.03 -2.23 -14.75
N ASP A 48 2.32 -2.55 -14.58
CA ASP A 48 2.85 -3.90 -14.64
C ASP A 48 2.67 -4.60 -13.28
N PHE A 49 1.64 -5.46 -13.19
CA PHE A 49 1.31 -6.13 -11.94
C PHE A 49 2.46 -6.95 -11.32
N PRO A 50 3.24 -7.76 -12.09
CA PRO A 50 4.43 -8.41 -11.57
C PRO A 50 5.48 -7.44 -11.03
N GLY A 51 5.82 -6.37 -11.76
CA GLY A 51 6.77 -5.34 -11.31
C GLY A 51 6.32 -4.66 -10.01
N MET A 52 5.06 -4.25 -9.94
CA MET A 52 4.46 -3.67 -8.74
C MET A 52 4.52 -4.62 -7.54
N LEU A 53 4.16 -5.90 -7.73
CA LEU A 53 4.19 -6.89 -6.66
C LEU A 53 5.61 -7.16 -6.16
N SER A 54 6.57 -7.32 -7.07
CA SER A 54 7.98 -7.53 -6.72
C SER A 54 8.54 -6.35 -5.93
N GLY A 55 8.28 -5.13 -6.39
CA GLY A 55 8.69 -3.91 -5.67
C GLY A 55 8.05 -3.83 -4.27
N GLY A 56 6.76 -4.12 -4.16
CA GLY A 56 6.05 -4.14 -2.88
C GLY A 56 6.59 -5.19 -1.90
N LEU A 57 6.90 -6.40 -2.38
CA LEU A 57 7.48 -7.45 -1.55
C LEU A 57 8.89 -7.08 -1.06
N CYS A 58 9.74 -6.55 -1.95
CA CYS A 58 11.06 -6.05 -1.57
C CYS A 58 10.96 -4.93 -0.52
N ALA A 59 10.03 -3.98 -0.70
CA ALA A 59 9.81 -2.92 0.27
C ALA A 59 9.39 -3.44 1.64
N LEU A 60 8.53 -4.46 1.70
CA LEU A 60 8.14 -5.12 2.95
C LEU A 60 9.33 -5.80 3.63
N MET A 61 10.16 -6.53 2.87
CA MET A 61 11.37 -7.15 3.41
C MET A 61 12.32 -6.11 4.00
N LEU A 62 12.58 -5.00 3.28
CA LEU A 62 13.42 -3.92 3.77
C LEU A 62 12.84 -3.25 5.03
N GLN A 63 11.52 -3.03 5.08
CA GLN A 63 10.85 -2.48 6.26
C GLN A 63 10.99 -3.40 7.49
N THR A 64 10.97 -4.72 7.31
CA THR A 64 11.15 -5.67 8.42
C THR A 64 12.57 -5.69 8.99
N LEU A 65 13.57 -5.19 8.26
CA LEU A 65 14.94 -5.08 8.77
C LEU A 65 15.11 -3.93 9.76
N HIS A 66 14.18 -2.97 9.81
CA HIS A 66 14.26 -1.84 10.73
C HIS A 66 13.53 -2.16 12.06
N PRO A 67 14.23 -2.26 13.20
CA PRO A 67 13.64 -2.70 14.47
C PRO A 67 12.42 -1.88 14.90
N LYS A 68 12.48 -0.55 14.75
CA LYS A 68 11.36 0.36 15.07
C LYS A 68 10.15 0.18 14.15
N ALA A 69 10.37 -0.09 12.86
CA ALA A 69 9.28 -0.29 11.91
C ALA A 69 8.60 -1.64 12.17
N LEU A 70 9.40 -2.66 12.47
CA LEU A 70 8.90 -3.97 12.86
C LEU A 70 8.09 -3.90 14.17
N ALA A 71 8.57 -3.19 15.20
CA ALA A 71 7.83 -2.98 16.45
C ALA A 71 6.47 -2.29 16.19
N GLY A 72 6.45 -1.20 15.41
CA GLY A 72 5.20 -0.53 15.04
C GLY A 72 4.23 -1.45 14.28
N VAL A 73 4.72 -2.29 13.38
CA VAL A 73 3.88 -3.28 12.68
C VAL A 73 3.38 -4.38 13.63
N TRP A 74 4.23 -4.84 14.54
CA TRP A 74 3.88 -5.90 15.49
C TRP A 74 2.80 -5.47 16.46
N ASP A 75 2.90 -4.26 16.98
CA ASP A 75 2.01 -3.71 18.00
C ASP A 75 0.69 -3.19 17.42
N HIS A 76 0.73 -2.60 16.22
CA HIS A 76 -0.42 -1.85 15.65
C HIS A 76 -1.07 -2.50 14.42
N SER A 77 -0.60 -3.67 13.95
CA SER A 77 -1.16 -4.31 12.76
C SER A 77 -1.79 -5.68 13.01
N ASN A 78 -2.99 -5.87 12.48
CA ASN A 78 -3.67 -7.18 12.43
C ASN A 78 -3.15 -8.12 11.32
N PHE A 79 -1.94 -7.89 10.81
CA PHE A 79 -1.46 -8.55 9.59
C PHE A 79 -1.45 -10.08 9.65
N ARG A 80 -1.30 -10.64 10.85
CA ARG A 80 -1.31 -12.09 11.10
C ARG A 80 -2.70 -12.71 10.86
N THR A 81 -3.76 -11.94 11.09
CA THR A 81 -5.15 -12.39 10.99
C THR A 81 -5.85 -11.88 9.72
N ASP A 82 -5.38 -10.77 9.13
CA ASP A 82 -5.94 -10.16 7.91
C ASP A 82 -4.84 -9.71 6.92
N LEU A 83 -4.00 -10.65 6.47
CA LEU A 83 -2.95 -10.34 5.48
C LEU A 83 -3.53 -9.86 4.15
N VAL A 84 -4.61 -10.50 3.68
CA VAL A 84 -5.25 -10.19 2.40
C VAL A 84 -5.90 -8.81 2.44
N GLY A 85 -6.62 -8.45 3.50
CA GLY A 85 -7.18 -7.12 3.64
C GLY A 85 -6.11 -6.05 3.77
N ARG A 86 -4.98 -6.34 4.42
CA ARG A 86 -3.84 -5.40 4.46
C ARG A 86 -3.23 -5.18 3.08
N LEU A 87 -2.99 -6.26 2.33
CA LEU A 87 -2.47 -6.16 0.97
C LEU A 87 -3.41 -5.37 0.05
N ARG A 88 -4.72 -5.60 0.18
CA ARG A 88 -5.74 -4.82 -0.55
C ARG A 88 -5.66 -3.34 -0.21
N ARG A 89 -5.67 -2.96 1.08
CA ARG A 89 -5.56 -1.55 1.51
C ARG A 89 -4.29 -0.87 0.99
N THR A 90 -3.16 -1.58 0.97
CA THR A 90 -1.91 -1.06 0.42
C THR A 90 -1.98 -0.89 -1.10
N THR A 91 -2.49 -1.89 -1.82
CA THR A 91 -2.66 -1.81 -3.28
C THR A 91 -3.61 -0.67 -3.65
N ASP A 92 -4.67 -0.50 -2.86
CA ASP A 92 -5.65 0.57 -3.02
C ASP A 92 -5.00 1.96 -2.83
N PHE A 93 -4.15 2.10 -1.81
CA PHE A 93 -3.40 3.33 -1.58
C PHE A 93 -2.41 3.62 -2.71
N VAL A 94 -1.65 2.63 -3.17
CA VAL A 94 -0.68 2.79 -4.27
C VAL A 94 -1.39 3.17 -5.57
N ALA A 95 -2.50 2.50 -5.89
CA ALA A 95 -3.30 2.84 -7.08
C ALA A 95 -3.88 4.26 -6.97
N GLY A 96 -4.41 4.63 -5.80
CA GLY A 96 -4.95 5.96 -5.56
C GLY A 96 -3.89 7.07 -5.64
N THR A 97 -2.69 6.87 -5.10
CA THR A 97 -1.63 7.90 -5.20
C THR A 97 -0.95 7.95 -6.56
N THR A 98 -1.04 6.88 -7.36
CA THR A 98 -0.47 6.83 -8.70
C THR A 98 -1.40 7.41 -9.75
N TYR A 99 -2.66 6.97 -9.75
CA TYR A 99 -3.58 7.19 -10.86
C TYR A 99 -4.71 8.19 -10.56
N ALA A 100 -4.97 8.51 -9.29
CA ALA A 100 -6.08 9.41 -8.97
C ALA A 100 -5.71 10.87 -9.26
N PRO A 101 -6.73 11.72 -9.49
CA PRO A 101 -6.57 13.17 -9.49
C PRO A 101 -5.87 13.67 -8.23
N ARG A 102 -5.17 14.80 -8.31
CA ARG A 102 -4.28 15.27 -7.24
C ARG A 102 -5.02 15.42 -5.91
N ALA A 103 -6.22 16.00 -5.95
CA ALA A 103 -7.00 16.23 -4.74
C ALA A 103 -7.40 14.92 -4.04
N ASP A 104 -7.70 13.85 -4.78
CA ASP A 104 -8.00 12.53 -4.23
C ASP A 104 -6.76 11.86 -3.65
N ALA A 105 -5.65 11.90 -4.39
CA ALA A 105 -4.38 11.38 -3.92
C ALA A 105 -3.92 12.07 -2.63
N GLU A 106 -4.04 13.40 -2.54
CA GLU A 106 -3.72 14.17 -1.33
C GLU A 106 -4.64 13.82 -0.14
N ARG A 107 -5.94 13.61 -0.39
CA ARG A 107 -6.88 13.14 0.65
C ARG A 107 -6.49 11.77 1.18
N LEU A 108 -6.08 10.85 0.30
CA LEU A 108 -5.58 9.53 0.70
C LEU A 108 -4.31 9.65 1.54
N VAL A 109 -3.33 10.46 1.10
CA VAL A 109 -2.09 10.71 1.86
C VAL A 109 -2.40 11.30 3.23
N ALA A 110 -3.28 12.30 3.31
CA ALA A 110 -3.69 12.90 4.58
C ALA A 110 -4.39 11.90 5.51
N ARG A 111 -5.19 10.99 4.96
CA ARG A 111 -5.80 9.89 5.74
C ARG A 111 -4.74 8.95 6.31
N VAL A 112 -3.78 8.51 5.50
CA VAL A 112 -2.70 7.62 5.96
C VAL A 112 -1.82 8.31 7.00
N ARG A 113 -1.45 9.57 6.79
CA ARG A 113 -0.70 10.37 7.77
C ARG A 113 -1.41 10.44 9.12
N ARG A 114 -2.73 10.63 9.15
CA ARG A 114 -3.50 10.61 10.41
C ARG A 114 -3.46 9.27 11.13
N ILE A 115 -3.45 8.16 10.38
CA ILE A 115 -3.30 6.82 10.95
C ILE A 115 -1.89 6.65 11.51
N HIS A 116 -0.85 7.02 10.76
CA HIS A 116 0.54 6.93 11.20
C HIS A 116 0.84 7.78 12.43
N ALA A 117 0.19 8.94 12.58
CA ALA A 117 0.32 9.78 13.77
C ALA A 117 -0.09 9.08 15.07
N GLN A 118 -0.94 8.07 14.99
CA GLN A 118 -1.37 7.24 16.13
C GLN A 118 -0.44 6.04 16.39
N VAL A 119 0.46 5.71 15.45
CA VAL A 119 1.40 4.59 15.58
C VAL A 119 2.66 5.08 16.29
N ARG A 120 2.62 5.00 17.62
CA ARG A 120 3.70 5.37 18.54
C ARG A 120 3.78 4.33 19.66
N GLY A 121 4.97 4.13 20.21
CA GLY A 121 5.17 3.18 21.30
C GLY A 121 6.62 3.11 21.74
N THR A 122 6.96 2.05 22.48
CA THR A 122 8.29 1.78 22.99
C THR A 122 8.67 0.35 22.62
N ALA A 123 9.85 0.17 22.02
CA ALA A 123 10.37 -1.15 21.67
C ALA A 123 10.82 -1.93 22.92
N GLU A 124 11.09 -3.23 22.77
CA GLU A 124 11.50 -4.11 23.88
C GLU A 124 12.79 -3.66 24.58
N ASP A 125 13.67 -2.96 23.86
CA ASP A 125 14.92 -2.38 24.39
C ASP A 125 14.72 -1.03 25.11
N GLY A 126 13.47 -0.56 25.22
CA GLY A 126 13.12 0.73 25.84
C GLY A 126 13.18 1.93 24.88
N THR A 127 13.54 1.74 23.62
CA THR A 127 13.64 2.84 22.65
C THR A 127 12.25 3.30 22.20
N PRO A 128 11.91 4.60 22.26
CA PRO A 128 10.66 5.09 21.71
C PRO A 128 10.66 5.01 20.17
N TYR A 129 9.51 4.66 19.60
CA TYR A 129 9.28 4.69 18.16
C TYR A 129 8.04 5.50 17.79
N SER A 130 8.08 6.10 16.61
CA SER A 130 6.94 6.76 15.97
C SER A 130 6.99 6.50 14.47
N ALA A 131 5.85 6.21 13.86
CA ALA A 131 5.78 6.05 12.40
C ALA A 131 6.03 7.37 11.64
N ASP A 132 5.94 8.52 12.30
CA ASP A 132 6.26 9.83 11.73
C ASP A 132 7.69 10.29 12.05
N ASP A 133 8.55 9.43 12.61
CA ASP A 133 9.95 9.76 12.90
C ASP A 133 10.68 10.16 11.61
N PRO A 134 11.13 11.42 11.46
CA PRO A 134 11.74 11.90 10.22
C PRO A 134 12.97 11.11 9.79
N ALA A 135 13.72 10.54 10.75
CA ALA A 135 14.89 9.72 10.47
C ALA A 135 14.54 8.37 9.83
N LEU A 136 13.26 7.96 9.87
CA LEU A 136 12.73 6.77 9.20
C LEU A 136 12.11 7.07 7.83
N LEU A 137 12.09 8.35 7.43
CA LEU A 137 11.46 8.84 6.19
C LEU A 137 12.47 9.27 5.11
N THR A 138 13.77 9.17 5.40
CA THR A 138 14.90 9.52 4.51
C THR A 138 15.60 8.27 4.01
#